data_AF-A0AAD6CUA0-F1
#
_entry.id   AF-A0AAD6CUA0-F1
#
_cell.length_a   1.000
_cell.length_b   1.000
_cell.length_c   1.000
_cell.angle_alpha   90.00
_cell.angle_beta   90.00
_cell.angle_gamma   90.00
#
_symmetry.space_group_name_H-M   'P 1'
#
loop_
_entity.id
_entity.type
_entity.pdbx_description
1 polymer ?
#
loop_
_entity_poly.entity_id
_entity_poly.type
_entity_poly.pdbx_seq_one_letter_code
_entity_poly.pdbx_strand_id
1 'polypeptide(L)'
;MSLADTSKQVRTSVGMEVVQASLEVDHRHAVYYLGDTPLVKADPPPKRTVCGLRRVTFWLTMCIVLMTIVVFAIAIGLAMGLTHQNDSRMNFWADTLNSTTPISCPSADNSIQTMNAQKYLIHCDYDFMGDKSILMMLPNMTLHDCLYACDSMNAIQQRDDIGSTFYDQATLVQHPGNCWCVGNATQTTRAPGRVAAIPQK
;
A
#
# COMPACT_ATOMS: atom_id res chain seq x y z
N MET A 1 -36.57 42.40 -14.61
CA MET A 1 -35.95 42.24 -13.27
C MET A 1 -36.69 41.15 -12.52
N SER A 2 -36.04 40.02 -12.22
CA SER A 2 -36.24 39.28 -10.96
C SER A 2 -35.13 38.23 -10.81
N LEU A 3 -34.47 38.28 -9.65
CA LEU A 3 -33.46 37.36 -9.12
C LEU A 3 -34.09 36.08 -8.57
N ALA A 4 -33.29 35.01 -8.52
CA ALA A 4 -33.12 34.03 -7.41
C ALA A 4 -32.75 32.65 -8.00
N ASP A 5 -31.50 32.19 -7.86
CA ASP A 5 -30.93 31.49 -6.69
C ASP A 5 -31.35 30.01 -6.66
N THR A 6 -30.41 29.11 -6.97
CA THR A 6 -30.62 27.65 -6.97
C THR A 6 -29.73 27.04 -5.90
N SER A 7 -30.35 26.76 -4.76
CA SER A 7 -29.74 26.20 -3.56
C SER A 7 -29.46 24.69 -3.70
N LYS A 8 -28.35 24.29 -3.07
CA LYS A 8 -27.88 22.91 -2.88
C LYS A 8 -28.95 22.01 -2.28
N GLN A 9 -29.16 20.84 -2.87
CA GLN A 9 -29.77 19.71 -2.17
C GLN A 9 -28.72 18.91 -1.41
N VAL A 10 -28.90 18.82 -0.09
CA VAL A 10 -28.38 17.74 0.75
C VAL A 10 -29.59 17.12 1.43
N ARG A 11 -29.83 15.83 1.14
CA ARG A 11 -30.86 15.03 1.78
C ARG A 11 -30.19 13.83 2.46
N THR A 12 -30.20 13.88 3.79
CA THR A 12 -30.62 12.86 4.77
C THR A 12 -30.91 11.45 4.23
N SER A 13 -30.60 10.33 4.91
CA SER A 13 -30.86 10.00 6.33
C SER A 13 -30.31 8.61 6.70
N VAL A 14 -30.53 8.25 7.98
CA VAL A 14 -30.45 6.94 8.67
C VAL A 14 -29.12 6.75 9.43
N GLY A 15 -29.03 6.73 10.75
CA GLY A 15 -30.02 6.48 11.80
C GLY A 15 -29.64 5.19 12.53
N MET A 16 -28.93 5.30 13.66
CA MET A 16 -29.03 4.32 14.74
C MET A 16 -28.53 4.92 16.05
N GLU A 17 -29.52 5.18 16.90
CA GLU A 17 -29.49 5.33 18.35
C GLU A 17 -28.92 4.05 19.00
N VAL A 18 -28.35 4.16 20.21
CA VAL A 18 -28.52 3.22 21.34
C VAL A 18 -27.58 3.61 22.50
N VAL A 19 -28.24 4.08 23.56
CA VAL A 19 -28.02 3.79 24.99
C VAL A 19 -26.75 4.33 25.66
N GLN A 20 -26.94 5.51 26.25
CA GLN A 20 -26.14 6.04 27.34
C GLN A 20 -26.47 5.23 28.61
N ALA A 21 -25.53 4.40 29.08
CA ALA A 21 -25.72 3.64 30.30
C ALA A 21 -25.63 4.56 31.52
N SER A 22 -26.68 4.44 32.34
CA SER A 22 -27.01 5.18 33.54
C SER A 22 -25.89 5.17 34.59
N LEU A 23 -25.81 6.31 35.30
CA LEU A 23 -25.29 6.42 36.65
C LEU A 23 -25.85 5.27 37.51
N GLU A 24 -24.97 4.57 38.22
CA GLU A 24 -25.34 3.89 39.45
C GLU A 24 -24.52 4.48 40.58
N VAL A 25 -25.23 5.24 41.42
CA VAL A 25 -24.74 5.89 42.64
C VAL A 25 -24.68 4.81 43.71
N ASP A 26 -23.48 4.31 44.01
CA ASP A 26 -23.28 3.45 45.17
C ASP A 26 -23.18 4.32 46.43
N HIS A 27 -24.34 4.46 47.09
CA HIS A 27 -24.45 4.92 48.46
C HIS A 27 -23.92 3.85 49.40
N ARG A 28 -22.75 4.09 50.03
CA ARG A 28 -22.50 3.61 51.41
C ARG A 28 -21.24 4.22 52.04
N HIS A 29 -21.44 4.64 53.29
CA HIS A 29 -20.49 5.12 54.30
C HIS A 29 -20.12 6.60 54.30
N ALA A 30 -21.10 7.43 54.64
CA ALA A 30 -20.83 8.60 55.46
C ALA A 30 -20.38 8.14 56.86
N VAL A 31 -19.09 8.31 57.17
CA VAL A 31 -18.55 8.17 58.53
C VAL A 31 -18.40 9.59 59.08
N TYR A 32 -19.21 9.93 60.08
CA TYR A 32 -19.05 11.15 60.87
C TYR A 32 -17.83 11.00 61.78
N TYR A 33 -16.79 11.80 61.56
CA TYR A 33 -15.70 11.95 62.52
C TYR A 33 -15.95 13.19 63.38
N LEU A 34 -16.42 12.95 64.60
CA LEU A 34 -16.30 13.86 65.73
C LEU A 34 -14.96 13.56 66.42
N GLY A 35 -14.12 14.56 66.63
CA GLY A 35 -12.98 14.47 67.56
C GLY A 35 -11.61 14.53 66.90
N ASP A 36 -10.93 15.65 67.13
CA ASP A 36 -9.55 15.92 66.77
C ASP A 36 -8.58 14.86 67.33
N THR A 37 -8.02 14.04 66.43
CA THR A 37 -6.75 13.36 66.66
C THR A 37 -5.92 13.41 65.38
N PRO A 38 -4.61 13.74 65.42
CA PRO A 38 -3.76 13.78 64.24
C PRO A 38 -3.54 12.34 63.75
N LEU A 39 -4.32 11.94 62.74
CA LEU A 39 -4.34 10.60 62.20
C LEU A 39 -3.18 10.40 61.22
N VAL A 40 -2.23 9.56 61.63
CA VAL A 40 -1.09 9.09 60.84
C VAL A 40 -1.58 8.61 59.47
N LYS A 41 -1.10 9.28 58.41
CA LYS A 41 -1.37 8.92 57.02
C LYS A 41 -0.73 7.56 56.73
N ALA A 42 -1.53 6.50 56.78
CA ALA A 42 -1.09 5.17 56.38
C ALA A 42 -0.86 5.15 54.87
N ASP A 43 0.37 4.82 54.46
CA ASP A 43 0.68 4.63 53.04
C ASP A 43 -0.11 3.44 52.46
N PRO A 44 -0.60 3.53 51.22
CA PRO A 44 -1.38 2.47 50.61
C PRO A 44 -0.55 1.20 50.41
N PRO A 45 -1.14 0.00 50.54
CA PRO A 45 -0.43 -1.26 50.46
C PRO A 45 0.25 -1.46 49.10
N PRO A 46 1.47 -2.02 49.07
CA PRO A 46 2.27 -2.16 47.85
C PRO A 46 1.55 -3.03 46.81
N LYS A 47 1.23 -2.43 45.67
CA LYS A 47 0.62 -3.11 44.53
C LYS A 47 1.65 -4.06 43.92
N ARG A 48 1.37 -5.37 43.96
CA ARG A 48 2.27 -6.41 43.42
C ARG A 48 2.44 -6.23 41.90
N THR A 49 3.56 -5.65 41.50
CA THR A 49 4.04 -5.56 40.13
C THR A 49 4.98 -6.73 39.84
N VAL A 50 4.82 -7.40 38.71
CA VAL A 50 5.82 -8.36 38.20
C VAL A 50 6.61 -7.60 37.13
N CYS A 51 7.92 -7.43 37.35
CA CYS A 51 8.82 -6.64 36.49
C CYS A 51 8.36 -5.17 36.24
N GLY A 52 7.75 -4.52 37.23
CA GLY A 52 7.33 -3.11 37.10
C GLY A 52 6.14 -2.85 36.17
N LEU A 53 5.58 -3.89 35.53
CA LEU A 53 4.42 -3.78 34.64
C LEU A 53 3.16 -4.29 35.33
N ARG A 54 2.00 -3.72 34.98
CA ARG A 54 0.70 -4.22 35.46
C ARG A 54 0.51 -5.63 34.93
N ARG A 55 -0.07 -6.52 35.75
CA ARG A 55 -0.31 -7.93 35.39
C ARG A 55 -1.07 -8.06 34.06
N VAL A 56 -2.02 -7.15 33.80
CA VAL A 56 -2.81 -7.12 32.56
C VAL A 56 -1.96 -6.73 31.34
N THR A 57 -1.04 -5.77 31.48
CA THR A 57 -0.18 -5.35 30.36
C THR A 57 0.82 -6.43 29.98
N PHE A 58 1.32 -7.21 30.94
CA PHE A 58 2.23 -8.34 30.68
C PHE A 58 1.56 -9.45 29.84
N TRP A 59 0.30 -9.79 30.15
CA TRP A 59 -0.43 -10.79 29.36
C TRP A 59 -0.75 -10.29 27.95
N LEU A 60 -1.11 -9.00 27.79
CA LEU A 60 -1.36 -8.41 26.49
C LEU A 60 -0.12 -8.44 25.57
N THR A 61 1.06 -8.07 26.08
CA THR A 61 2.30 -8.09 25.28
C THR A 61 2.67 -9.51 24.86
N MET A 62 2.50 -10.49 25.74
CA MET A 62 2.79 -11.89 25.44
C MET A 62 1.87 -12.47 24.35
N CYS A 63 0.57 -12.15 24.38
CA CYS A 63 -0.37 -12.55 23.32
C CYS A 63 -0.03 -11.94 21.95
N ILE A 64 0.37 -10.65 21.92
CA ILE A 64 0.73 -9.98 20.67
C ILE A 64 1.96 -10.64 20.03
N VAL A 65 3.01 -10.91 20.81
CA VAL A 65 4.23 -11.57 20.32
C VAL A 65 3.90 -12.96 19.76
N LEU A 66 3.08 -13.75 20.47
CA LEU A 66 2.67 -15.07 19.99
C LEU A 66 1.92 -14.99 18.65
N MET A 67 0.97 -14.06 18.51
CA MET A 67 0.22 -13.87 17.28
C MET A 67 1.13 -13.46 16.11
N THR A 68 2.12 -12.60 16.34
CA THR A 68 3.07 -12.21 15.28
C THR A 68 3.88 -13.42 14.78
N ILE A 69 4.37 -14.28 15.68
CA ILE A 69 5.13 -15.48 15.31
C ILE A 69 4.29 -16.43 14.45
N VAL A 70 3.02 -16.64 14.82
CA VAL A 70 2.11 -17.52 14.06
C VAL A 70 1.88 -17.00 12.64
N VAL A 71 1.67 -15.69 12.48
CA VAL A 71 1.49 -15.07 11.15
C VAL A 71 2.72 -15.24 10.26
N PHE A 72 3.92 -15.00 10.82
CA PHE A 72 5.17 -15.21 10.07
C PHE A 72 5.41 -16.69 9.72
N ALA A 73 5.07 -17.63 10.60
CA ALA A 73 5.22 -19.06 10.34
C ALA A 73 4.31 -19.55 9.20
N ILE A 74 3.07 -19.05 9.12
CA ILE A 74 2.13 -19.39 8.05
C ILE A 74 2.63 -18.85 6.69
N ALA A 75 3.20 -17.64 6.66
CA ALA A 75 3.71 -17.02 5.43
C ALA A 75 4.89 -17.78 4.81
N ILE A 76 5.74 -18.41 5.63
CA ILE A 76 6.93 -19.14 5.14
C ILE A 76 6.57 -20.61 4.82
N GLY A 77 5.64 -21.23 5.55
CA GLY A 77 5.32 -22.65 5.44
C GLY A 77 4.63 -23.10 4.15
N LEU A 78 4.00 -22.19 3.40
CA LEU A 78 3.28 -22.54 2.16
C LEU A 78 4.18 -22.57 0.91
N ALA A 79 5.45 -22.15 0.98
CA ALA A 79 6.32 -22.01 -0.19
C ALA A 79 7.09 -23.29 -0.59
N MET A 80 7.14 -24.33 0.26
CA MET A 80 7.97 -25.53 0.00
C MET A 80 7.19 -26.86 -0.13
N GLY A 81 5.86 -26.84 -0.12
CA GLY A 81 5.05 -28.04 0.16
C GLY A 81 4.45 -28.82 -1.02
N LEU A 82 4.62 -28.43 -2.29
CA LEU A 82 3.91 -29.08 -3.42
C LEU A 82 4.77 -29.50 -4.63
N THR A 83 6.09 -29.63 -4.47
CA THR A 83 6.94 -30.00 -5.62
C THR A 83 7.59 -31.35 -5.43
N HIS A 84 6.82 -32.43 -5.67
CA HIS A 84 7.39 -33.73 -5.97
C HIS A 84 6.45 -34.55 -6.87
N GLN A 85 6.68 -34.52 -8.19
CA GLN A 85 6.67 -35.70 -9.07
C GLN A 85 6.99 -35.36 -10.54
N ASN A 86 7.90 -36.15 -11.10
CA ASN A 86 8.22 -36.40 -12.51
C ASN A 86 9.05 -35.39 -13.32
N ASP A 87 10.36 -35.54 -13.10
CA ASP A 87 11.44 -35.26 -14.02
C ASP A 87 11.36 -36.16 -15.27
N SER A 88 10.77 -35.66 -16.37
CA SER A 88 10.91 -36.19 -17.75
C SER A 88 10.39 -35.23 -18.86
N ARG A 89 10.15 -33.94 -18.57
CA ARG A 89 9.86 -32.91 -19.60
C ARG A 89 10.54 -31.58 -19.30
N MET A 90 11.83 -31.62 -18.96
CA MET A 90 12.69 -30.44 -19.00
C MET A 90 13.10 -30.18 -20.46
N ASN A 91 12.22 -29.51 -21.23
CA ASN A 91 12.53 -28.69 -22.43
C ASN A 91 11.24 -28.17 -23.12
N PHE A 92 10.24 -27.74 -22.35
CA PHE A 92 9.06 -27.08 -22.95
C PHE A 92 8.78 -25.68 -22.36
N TRP A 93 9.61 -25.22 -21.41
CA TRP A 93 9.45 -23.93 -20.73
C TRP A 93 10.79 -23.15 -20.72
N ALA A 94 11.72 -23.51 -21.62
CA ALA A 94 12.91 -22.72 -21.93
C ALA A 94 12.74 -21.90 -23.25
N ASP A 95 11.68 -22.17 -24.02
CA ASP A 95 11.36 -21.47 -25.28
C ASP A 95 10.22 -20.43 -25.14
N THR A 96 9.75 -20.16 -23.91
CA THR A 96 8.84 -19.03 -23.62
C THR A 96 9.39 -18.09 -22.55
N LEU A 97 10.69 -18.16 -22.27
CA LEU A 97 11.48 -16.95 -22.01
C LEU A 97 11.85 -16.42 -23.38
N ASN A 98 10.85 -15.87 -24.07
CA ASN A 98 11.05 -15.06 -25.25
C ASN A 98 12.18 -14.10 -24.91
N SER A 99 13.29 -14.18 -25.62
CA SER A 99 14.49 -13.35 -25.45
C SER A 99 14.13 -11.96 -24.90
N THR A 100 14.15 -11.79 -23.58
CA THR A 100 13.91 -10.49 -22.95
C THR A 100 15.24 -9.77 -23.08
N THR A 101 15.50 -9.24 -24.27
CA THR A 101 16.54 -8.24 -24.42
C THR A 101 16.25 -7.16 -23.37
N PRO A 102 17.21 -6.84 -22.48
CA PRO A 102 16.97 -5.84 -21.46
C PRO A 102 16.57 -4.53 -22.14
N ILE A 103 15.36 -4.05 -21.83
CA ILE A 103 14.86 -2.80 -22.37
C ILE A 103 15.72 -1.69 -21.78
N SER A 104 16.53 -1.04 -22.61
CA SER A 104 17.41 0.05 -22.21
C SER A 104 17.35 1.18 -23.22
N CYS A 105 17.27 2.40 -22.72
CA CYS A 105 17.39 3.60 -23.54
C CYS A 105 18.88 3.95 -23.74
N PRO A 106 19.28 4.47 -24.92
CA PRO A 106 18.42 4.84 -26.05
C PRO A 106 18.09 3.69 -27.03
N SER A 107 18.65 2.49 -26.85
CA SER A 107 18.53 1.37 -27.81
C SER A 107 17.10 0.89 -28.06
N ALA A 108 16.22 1.03 -27.07
CA ALA A 108 14.82 0.65 -27.14
C ALA A 108 13.91 1.76 -27.67
N ASP A 109 14.44 2.92 -28.07
CA ASP A 109 13.62 4.04 -28.53
C ASP A 109 12.81 3.67 -29.79
N ASN A 110 11.54 4.06 -29.82
CA ASN A 110 10.55 3.71 -30.85
C ASN A 110 10.35 2.20 -31.06
N SER A 111 10.74 1.36 -30.09
CA SER A 111 10.48 -0.08 -30.14
C SER A 111 9.13 -0.42 -29.49
N ILE A 112 8.49 -1.49 -29.98
CA ILE A 112 7.29 -2.05 -29.36
C ILE A 112 7.71 -3.18 -28.42
N GLN A 113 7.35 -3.04 -27.15
CA GLN A 113 7.54 -4.06 -26.12
C GLN A 113 6.19 -4.68 -25.78
N THR A 114 6.13 -6.00 -25.72
CA THR A 114 4.89 -6.70 -25.35
C THR A 114 5.03 -7.20 -23.93
N MET A 115 4.12 -6.78 -23.06
CA MET A 115 3.98 -7.31 -21.70
C MET A 115 2.65 -8.03 -21.62
N ASN A 116 2.66 -9.29 -21.19
CA ASN A 116 1.47 -10.15 -21.20
C ASN A 116 0.74 -10.10 -22.56
N ALA A 117 -0.42 -9.44 -22.64
CA ALA A 117 -1.20 -9.27 -23.87
C ALA A 117 -1.23 -7.82 -24.39
N GLN A 118 -0.60 -6.87 -23.68
CA GLN A 118 -0.58 -5.46 -24.04
C GLN A 118 0.73 -5.09 -24.75
N LYS A 119 0.63 -4.21 -25.74
CA LYS A 119 1.79 -3.66 -26.44
C LYS A 119 2.08 -2.25 -25.97
N TYR A 120 3.36 -1.92 -25.89
CA TYR A 120 3.84 -0.62 -25.42
C TYR A 120 4.86 -0.06 -26.40
N LEU A 121 4.65 1.18 -26.84
CA LEU A 121 5.68 1.94 -27.55
C LEU A 121 6.60 2.58 -26.52
N ILE A 122 7.90 2.25 -26.59
CA ILE A 122 8.92 2.86 -25.75
C ILE A 122 9.39 4.16 -26.41
N HIS A 123 9.36 5.25 -25.66
CA HIS A 123 9.83 6.56 -26.10
C HIS A 123 10.84 7.09 -25.08
N CYS A 124 12.11 7.14 -25.47
CA CYS A 124 13.24 7.56 -24.65
C CYS A 124 13.39 9.08 -24.66
N ASP A 125 13.73 9.68 -23.52
CA ASP A 125 13.73 11.14 -23.28
C ASP A 125 12.33 11.79 -23.38
N TYR A 126 11.29 11.06 -22.97
CA TYR A 126 9.91 11.53 -22.93
C TYR A 126 9.21 11.22 -21.61
N ASP A 127 8.20 12.03 -21.28
CA ASP A 127 7.28 11.82 -20.16
C ASP A 127 5.86 12.17 -20.60
N PHE A 128 4.85 11.67 -19.88
CA PHE A 128 3.45 11.97 -20.17
C PHE A 128 3.08 13.41 -19.81
N MET A 129 2.30 14.04 -20.70
CA MET A 129 1.75 15.39 -20.56
C MET A 129 0.38 15.39 -19.87
N GLY A 130 -0.05 16.58 -19.43
CA GLY A 130 -1.40 16.84 -18.96
C GLY A 130 -1.67 16.36 -17.53
N ASP A 131 -2.95 16.20 -17.21
CA ASP A 131 -3.44 15.69 -15.93
C ASP A 131 -3.22 14.17 -15.84
N LYS A 132 -1.96 13.76 -15.78
CA LYS A 132 -1.59 12.36 -15.64
C LYS A 132 -2.07 11.82 -14.30
N SER A 133 -2.84 10.74 -14.35
CA SER A 133 -3.30 10.06 -13.14
C SER A 133 -2.18 9.17 -12.63
N ILE A 134 -1.43 9.66 -11.65
CA ILE A 134 -0.41 8.86 -10.96
C ILE A 134 -1.13 7.81 -10.13
N LEU A 135 -0.99 6.54 -10.52
CA LEU A 135 -1.64 5.43 -9.84
C LEU A 135 -0.73 4.81 -8.79
N MET A 136 0.57 4.73 -9.09
CA MET A 136 1.56 4.11 -8.22
C MET A 136 2.96 4.66 -8.50
N MET A 137 3.81 4.68 -7.47
CA MET A 137 5.23 4.98 -7.58
C MET A 137 6.04 3.84 -6.93
N LEU A 138 7.04 3.35 -7.66
CA LEU A 138 7.90 2.23 -7.29
C LEU A 138 9.37 2.65 -7.43
N PRO A 139 10.15 2.74 -6.35
CA PRO A 139 11.55 3.11 -6.44
C PRO A 139 12.44 1.91 -6.81
N ASN A 140 13.62 2.21 -7.37
CA ASN A 140 14.73 1.26 -7.53
C ASN A 140 14.36 -0.01 -8.34
N MET A 141 13.69 0.18 -9.48
CA MET A 141 13.34 -0.90 -10.41
C MET A 141 14.16 -0.82 -11.70
N THR A 142 14.16 -1.90 -12.48
CA THR A 142 14.57 -1.84 -13.90
C THR A 142 13.41 -1.33 -14.76
N LEU A 143 13.70 -0.86 -15.97
CA LEU A 143 12.65 -0.43 -16.92
C LEU A 143 11.68 -1.57 -17.26
N HIS A 144 12.20 -2.80 -17.41
CA HIS A 144 11.38 -3.98 -17.69
C HIS A 144 10.41 -4.26 -16.54
N ASP A 145 10.91 -4.28 -15.30
CA ASP A 145 10.08 -4.55 -14.13
C ASP A 145 9.06 -3.44 -13.87
N CYS A 146 9.44 -2.19 -14.13
CA CYS A 146 8.54 -1.04 -14.08
C CYS A 146 7.33 -1.23 -15.02
N LEU A 147 7.62 -1.58 -16.28
CA LEU A 147 6.59 -1.75 -17.29
C LEU A 147 5.70 -2.96 -16.99
N TYR A 148 6.29 -4.07 -16.54
CA TYR A 148 5.54 -5.26 -16.11
C TYR A 148 4.61 -4.96 -14.92
N ALA A 149 5.07 -4.19 -13.94
CA ALA A 149 4.26 -3.79 -12.79
C ALA A 149 3.05 -2.95 -13.22
N CYS A 150 3.24 -1.97 -14.11
CA CYS A 150 2.13 -1.15 -14.60
C CYS A 150 1.16 -1.93 -15.50
N ASP A 151 1.66 -2.86 -16.31
CA ASP A 151 0.83 -3.76 -17.12
C ASP A 151 -0.05 -4.68 -16.24
N SER A 152 0.46 -5.13 -15.10
CA SER A 152 -0.36 -5.91 -14.15
C SER A 152 -1.59 -5.14 -13.66
N MET A 153 -1.53 -3.80 -13.60
CA MET A 153 -2.67 -2.96 -13.25
C MET A 153 -3.71 -2.94 -14.36
N ASN A 154 -3.30 -2.90 -15.63
CA ASN A 154 -4.20 -3.04 -16.77
C ASN A 154 -4.94 -4.38 -16.69
N ALA A 155 -4.22 -5.48 -16.44
CA ALA A 155 -4.82 -6.81 -16.32
C ALA A 155 -5.84 -6.93 -15.17
N ILE A 156 -5.49 -6.46 -13.97
CA ILE A 156 -6.33 -6.61 -12.77
C ILE A 156 -7.52 -5.64 -12.78
N GLN A 157 -7.34 -4.43 -13.30
CA GLN A 157 -8.38 -3.40 -13.34
C GLN A 157 -9.22 -3.42 -14.62
N GLN A 158 -8.92 -4.34 -15.56
CA GLN A 158 -9.52 -4.38 -16.90
C GLN A 158 -9.40 -3.04 -17.64
N ARG A 159 -8.18 -2.48 -17.66
CA ARG A 159 -7.84 -1.23 -18.32
C ARG A 159 -6.84 -1.48 -19.45
N ASP A 160 -6.76 -0.55 -20.38
CA ASP A 160 -5.83 -0.58 -21.52
C ASP A 160 -5.06 0.75 -21.69
N ASP A 161 -5.16 1.65 -20.72
CA ASP A 161 -4.68 3.03 -20.79
C ASP A 161 -3.55 3.33 -19.80
N ILE A 162 -3.14 2.33 -19.00
CA ILE A 162 -2.05 2.49 -18.04
C ILE A 162 -0.71 2.27 -18.75
N GLY A 163 0.11 3.31 -18.77
CA GLY A 163 1.51 3.29 -19.19
C GLY A 163 2.46 3.48 -18.00
N SER A 164 3.74 3.69 -18.30
CA SER A 164 4.74 3.97 -17.27
C SER A 164 5.69 5.10 -17.63
N THR A 165 6.04 5.94 -16.65
CA THR A 165 7.21 6.82 -16.72
C THR A 165 8.32 6.23 -15.86
N PHE A 166 9.49 6.02 -16.45
CA PHE A 166 10.68 5.50 -15.78
C PHE A 166 11.81 6.52 -15.83
N TYR A 167 12.56 6.66 -14.75
CA TYR A 167 13.75 7.52 -14.69
C TYR A 167 14.99 6.68 -14.99
N ASP A 168 15.52 6.77 -16.21
CA ASP A 168 16.74 6.06 -16.62
C ASP A 168 18.00 6.76 -16.12
N GLN A 169 17.93 8.09 -15.95
CA GLN A 169 18.99 8.93 -15.42
C GLN A 169 18.52 9.67 -14.16
N ALA A 170 19.51 10.14 -13.38
CA ALA A 170 19.22 11.00 -12.26
C ALA A 170 18.78 12.37 -12.78
N THR A 171 17.71 12.91 -12.20
CA THR A 171 17.32 14.30 -12.42
C THR A 171 17.59 15.11 -11.16
N LEU A 172 17.44 16.44 -11.24
CA LEU A 172 17.63 17.33 -10.08
C LEU A 172 16.75 16.97 -8.85
N VAL A 173 15.66 16.21 -9.06
CA VAL A 173 14.65 15.91 -8.05
C VAL A 173 14.34 14.42 -7.89
N GLN A 174 14.83 13.55 -8.79
CA GLN A 174 14.47 12.13 -8.81
C GLN A 174 15.68 11.25 -9.11
N HIS A 175 15.72 10.10 -8.45
CA HIS A 175 16.78 9.11 -8.59
C HIS A 175 16.50 8.19 -9.79
N PRO A 176 17.55 7.67 -10.46
CA PRO A 176 17.39 6.62 -11.45
C PRO A 176 16.67 5.41 -10.84
N GLY A 177 15.90 4.69 -11.65
CA GLY A 177 15.14 3.52 -11.23
C GLY A 177 13.77 3.83 -10.65
N ASN A 178 13.39 5.10 -10.50
CA ASN A 178 12.04 5.46 -10.10
C ASN A 178 11.04 5.17 -11.24
N CYS A 179 9.98 4.46 -10.90
CA CYS A 179 8.92 4.05 -11.82
C CYS A 179 7.58 4.65 -11.37
N TRP A 180 6.79 5.11 -12.33
CA TRP A 180 5.49 5.71 -12.12
C TRP A 180 4.48 5.08 -13.06
N CYS A 181 3.45 4.45 -12.52
CA CYS A 181 2.33 3.96 -13.33
C CYS A 181 1.33 5.09 -13.55
N VAL A 182 1.01 5.33 -14.81
CA VAL A 182 0.26 6.51 -15.24
C VAL A 182 -0.96 6.08 -16.04
N GLY A 183 -2.16 6.46 -15.59
CA GLY A 183 -3.39 6.32 -16.37
C GLY A 183 -3.58 7.44 -17.40
N ASN A 184 -4.43 7.20 -18.40
CA ASN A 184 -4.65 8.06 -19.56
C ASN A 184 -3.34 8.38 -20.32
N ALA A 185 -2.44 7.41 -20.39
CA ALA A 185 -1.08 7.54 -20.92
C ALA A 185 -1.06 7.65 -22.47
N THR A 186 -1.49 8.79 -23.01
CA THR A 186 -1.71 8.97 -24.46
C THR A 186 -0.80 9.99 -25.12
N GLN A 187 -0.43 11.06 -24.41
CA GLN A 187 0.38 12.16 -24.97
C GLN A 187 1.68 12.32 -24.20
N THR A 188 2.78 12.48 -24.93
CA THR A 188 4.12 12.64 -24.35
C THR A 188 4.78 13.95 -24.77
N THR A 189 5.59 14.51 -23.87
CA THR A 189 6.49 15.63 -24.14
C THR A 189 7.92 15.19 -23.93
N ARG A 190 8.86 15.89 -24.59
CA ARG A 190 10.29 15.67 -24.38
C ARG A 190 10.67 16.01 -22.94
N ALA A 191 11.28 15.05 -22.27
CA ALA A 191 11.77 15.14 -20.90
C ALA A 191 13.05 14.27 -20.79
N PRO A 192 14.24 14.88 -20.97
CA PRO A 192 15.50 14.13 -20.95
C PRO A 192 15.70 13.35 -19.65
N GLY A 193 16.25 12.14 -19.77
CA GLY A 193 16.47 11.26 -18.61
C GLY A 193 15.19 10.59 -18.08
N ARG A 194 14.17 10.47 -18.94
CA ARG A 194 12.93 9.75 -18.65
C ARG A 194 12.53 8.89 -19.83
N VAL A 195 11.82 7.82 -19.54
CA VAL A 195 11.29 6.88 -20.54
C VAL A 195 9.79 6.78 -20.36
N ALA A 196 9.04 7.05 -21.40
CA ALA A 196 7.59 6.86 -21.44
C ALA A 196 7.29 5.55 -22.18
N ALA A 197 6.54 4.65 -21.56
CA ALA A 197 6.00 3.46 -22.20
C ALA A 197 4.50 3.65 -22.43
N ILE A 198 4.13 3.83 -23.70
CA ILE A 198 2.79 4.24 -24.14
C ILE A 198 1.99 3.00 -24.54
N PRO A 199 0.88 2.66 -23.86
CA PRO A 199 0.05 1.52 -24.26
C PRO A 199 -0.50 1.72 -25.68
N GLN A 200 -0.41 0.67 -26.48
CA GLN A 200 -0.92 0.61 -27.86
C GLN A 200 -2.21 -0.22 -27.86
N LYS A 201 -3.27 0.32 -28.46
CA LYS A 201 -4.55 -0.38 -28.64
C LYS A 201 -4.52 -1.31 -29.85
#